data_AF-A0A1I0NN75-F1
#
_entry.id   AF-A0A1I0NN75-F1
#
_cell.length_a   1.000
_cell.length_b   1.000
_cell.length_c   1.000
_cell.angle_alpha   90.00
_cell.angle_beta   90.00
_cell.angle_gamma   90.00
#
_symmetry.space_group_name_H-M   'P 1'
#
loop_
_entity.id
_entity.type
_entity.pdbx_description
1 polymer ?
#
loop_
_entity_poly.entity_id
_entity_poly.type
_entity_poly.pdbx_seq_one_letter_code
_entity_poly.pdbx_strand_id
1 'polypeptide(L)'
;MRSLLITIVLLVQCAFCYGQCPEAVSTCEKLLQGGLYSFTGMTNTGSFSQDLRTYYLSEQFKTDMKNGKWGGSLTIPVKGVPFTLGASDSEEKFQQFRSMIMSETTLNISSDYYQTTFASIPNTNLYEAFNQCIQTICNENQVGFLPVKELITEDYVVFTIHYRPQVSTDPLPKVEYFKVENALSVSNVPVKDQVLSQTTIISARRDPEKDILLTLQTDRGTVSRKIDAENSLSSNKELPIGTVITSFLTFEEFNFASKNNLKSPGELWTAEKSKWAPCDGRSIANSGYSRITSKAFTPDLRGQFMRGLNSFDPVKGPVLRAESERDPDSNRAVGSYQEDAFQGHKHFQAENLMKSRNNDDIPNMPDKRPYWDNIPNSAGIYDAGYGKPRLSTETRPKNVAVYYYIKIN
;
A
#
# COMPACT_ATOMS: atom_id res chain seq x y z
N MET A 1 18.86 14.87 15.38
CA MET A 1 18.28 15.86 16.34
C MET A 1 16.77 15.71 16.60
N ARG A 2 15.94 15.30 15.63
CA ARG A 2 14.46 15.21 15.79
C ARG A 2 13.99 14.43 17.02
N SER A 3 14.58 13.27 17.34
CA SER A 3 14.17 12.48 18.52
C SER A 3 14.30 13.29 19.82
N LEU A 4 15.40 14.05 20.00
CA LEU A 4 15.59 14.89 21.20
C LEU A 4 14.62 16.08 21.25
N LEU A 5 14.31 16.72 20.11
CA LEU A 5 13.25 17.73 20.07
C LEU A 5 11.88 17.12 20.36
N ILE A 6 11.61 15.89 19.91
CA ILE A 6 10.40 15.15 20.25
C ILE A 6 10.38 14.88 21.76
N THR A 7 11.45 14.39 22.39
CA THR A 7 11.53 14.23 23.86
C THR A 7 11.30 15.54 24.63
N ILE A 8 11.84 16.66 24.16
CA ILE A 8 11.69 17.97 24.82
C ILE A 8 10.27 18.52 24.63
N VAL A 9 9.68 18.41 23.42
CA VAL A 9 8.29 18.83 23.15
C VAL A 9 7.30 17.91 23.87
N LEU A 10 7.57 16.60 23.94
CA LEU A 10 6.83 15.63 24.76
C LEU A 10 6.82 16.07 26.23
N LEU A 11 8.00 16.35 26.82
CA LEU A 11 8.09 16.80 28.21
C LEU A 11 7.35 18.12 28.44
N VAL A 12 7.42 19.08 27.53
CA VAL A 12 6.76 20.40 27.68
C VAL A 12 5.24 20.32 27.50
N GLN A 13 4.74 19.63 26.46
CA GLN A 13 3.29 19.48 26.25
C GLN A 13 2.65 18.55 27.30
N CYS A 14 3.35 17.48 27.68
CA CYS A 14 2.87 16.59 28.73
C CYS A 14 2.90 17.28 30.10
N ALA A 15 3.91 18.09 30.44
CA ALA A 15 3.92 18.88 31.68
C ALA A 15 2.72 19.83 31.81
N PHE A 16 2.29 20.47 30.71
CA PHE A 16 1.07 21.28 30.69
C PHE A 16 -0.19 20.43 30.95
N CYS A 17 -0.28 19.23 30.39
CA CYS A 17 -1.42 18.32 30.61
C CYS A 17 -1.42 17.71 32.03
N TYR A 18 -0.26 17.33 32.55
CA TYR A 18 -0.05 16.82 33.91
C TYR A 18 -0.55 17.78 34.98
N GLY A 19 -0.39 19.10 34.76
CA GLY A 19 -0.87 20.13 35.67
C GLY A 19 -2.39 20.36 35.65
N GLN A 20 -3.12 19.85 34.65
CA GLN A 20 -4.55 20.08 34.48
C GLN A 20 -5.42 18.82 34.60
N CYS A 21 -4.92 17.62 34.25
CA CYS A 21 -5.69 16.38 34.39
C CYS A 21 -4.81 15.14 34.70
N PRO A 22 -4.33 14.97 35.95
CA PRO A 22 -3.51 13.81 36.32
C PRO A 22 -4.25 12.46 36.25
N GLU A 23 -5.58 12.44 36.41
CA GLU A 23 -6.39 11.23 36.24
C GLU A 23 -6.44 10.74 34.78
N ALA A 24 -6.36 11.66 33.80
CA ALA A 24 -6.27 11.31 32.39
C ALA A 24 -4.97 10.56 32.10
N VAL A 25 -3.83 11.02 32.64
CA VAL A 25 -2.52 10.45 32.32
C VAL A 25 -2.42 9.00 32.81
N SER A 26 -2.67 8.74 34.10
CA SER A 26 -2.59 7.38 34.66
C SER A 26 -3.63 6.41 34.07
N THR A 27 -4.70 6.93 33.49
CA THR A 27 -5.69 6.17 32.72
C THR A 27 -5.19 5.84 31.31
N CYS A 28 -4.73 6.85 30.57
CA CYS A 28 -4.26 6.71 29.19
C CYS A 28 -2.92 5.98 29.09
N GLU A 29 -2.08 5.99 30.13
CA GLU A 29 -0.86 5.18 30.25
C GLU A 29 -1.11 3.67 30.09
N LYS A 30 -2.34 3.19 30.35
CA LYS A 30 -2.73 1.79 30.08
C LYS A 30 -2.65 1.43 28.59
N LEU A 31 -2.79 2.40 27.69
CA LEU A 31 -2.53 2.21 26.25
C LEU A 31 -1.04 1.95 25.98
N LEU A 32 -0.16 2.44 26.84
CA LEU A 32 1.31 2.35 26.72
C LEU A 32 1.90 1.14 27.47
N GLN A 33 1.11 0.39 28.24
CA GLN A 33 1.55 -0.77 29.01
C GLN A 33 2.01 -1.95 28.14
N GLY A 34 1.62 -1.99 26.85
CA GLY A 34 2.19 -2.91 25.85
C GLY A 34 3.58 -2.49 25.33
N GLY A 35 4.13 -1.38 25.83
CA GLY A 35 5.32 -0.72 25.31
C GLY A 35 4.95 0.41 24.32
N LEU A 36 5.58 1.57 24.48
CA LEU A 36 5.46 2.70 23.54
C LEU A 36 6.18 2.44 22.21
N TYR A 37 6.99 1.38 22.14
CA TYR A 37 7.87 1.01 21.04
C TYR A 37 7.41 -0.30 20.40
N SER A 38 7.31 -0.32 19.07
CA SER A 38 6.88 -1.53 18.35
C SER A 38 8.06 -2.47 18.13
N PHE A 39 8.07 -3.61 18.82
CA PHE A 39 9.01 -4.70 18.56
C PHE A 39 8.60 -5.49 17.30
N THR A 40 8.59 -4.84 16.14
CA THR A 40 8.53 -5.55 14.85
C THR A 40 9.78 -6.39 14.70
N GLY A 41 9.66 -7.70 14.93
CA GLY A 41 10.76 -8.66 14.84
C GLY A 41 11.28 -8.80 13.40
N MET A 42 12.26 -7.96 13.04
CA MET A 42 12.99 -8.11 11.78
C MET A 42 13.88 -9.35 11.86
N THR A 43 13.55 -10.36 11.07
CA THR A 43 14.50 -11.43 10.75
C THR A 43 15.69 -10.84 10.00
N ASN A 44 16.91 -11.18 10.41
CA ASN A 44 18.13 -10.71 9.74
C ASN A 44 18.26 -11.41 8.37
N THR A 45 17.62 -10.83 7.36
CA THR A 45 17.72 -11.27 5.97
C THR A 45 18.99 -10.72 5.34
N GLY A 46 19.68 -11.54 4.53
CA GLY A 46 20.95 -11.14 3.91
C GLY A 46 20.85 -9.87 3.05
N SER A 47 19.67 -9.61 2.46
CA SER A 47 19.35 -8.36 1.77
C SER A 47 19.45 -7.16 2.70
N PHE A 48 18.87 -7.19 3.90
CA PHE A 48 18.90 -6.02 4.80
C PHE A 48 20.33 -5.61 5.20
N SER A 49 21.19 -6.58 5.55
CA SER A 49 22.61 -6.30 5.81
C SER A 49 23.38 -5.80 4.58
N GLN A 50 22.93 -6.12 3.37
CA GLN A 50 23.52 -5.65 2.12
C GLN A 50 23.00 -4.25 1.71
N ASP A 51 21.72 -3.97 1.92
CA ASP A 51 21.07 -2.68 1.67
C ASP A 51 21.60 -1.62 2.66
N LEU A 52 21.69 -1.97 3.95
CA LEU A 52 22.26 -1.10 4.97
C LEU A 52 23.76 -0.83 4.75
N ARG A 53 24.51 -1.82 4.27
CA ARG A 53 25.92 -1.66 3.84
C ARG A 53 26.00 -0.71 2.65
N THR A 54 25.09 -0.84 1.68
CA THR A 54 25.02 0.03 0.51
C THR A 54 24.69 1.47 0.90
N TYR A 55 23.75 1.67 1.83
CA TYR A 55 23.43 2.98 2.38
C TYR A 55 24.63 3.60 3.13
N TYR A 56 25.27 2.88 4.06
CA TYR A 56 26.43 3.38 4.81
C TYR A 56 27.65 3.71 3.93
N LEU A 57 27.80 3.08 2.76
CA LEU A 57 28.83 3.43 1.77
C LEU A 57 28.47 4.65 0.91
N SER A 58 27.19 5.03 0.83
CA SER A 58 26.70 6.10 -0.06
C SER A 58 27.15 7.51 0.35
N GLU A 59 27.10 8.46 -0.59
CA GLU A 59 27.17 9.91 -0.28
C GLU A 59 25.93 10.40 0.49
N GLN A 60 24.79 9.71 0.36
CA GLN A 60 23.55 10.06 1.06
C GLN A 60 23.68 9.88 2.57
N PHE A 61 24.26 8.78 3.06
CA PHE A 61 24.51 8.59 4.49
C PHE A 61 25.41 9.68 5.08
N LYS A 62 26.51 10.03 4.39
CA LYS A 62 27.41 11.12 4.81
C LYS A 62 26.66 12.46 4.87
N THR A 63 25.80 12.71 3.88
CA THR A 63 24.95 13.91 3.81
C THR A 63 23.92 13.93 4.95
N ASP A 64 23.32 12.78 5.28
CA ASP A 64 22.34 12.63 6.35
C ASP A 64 22.95 12.78 7.75
N MET A 65 24.19 12.31 7.92
CA MET A 65 24.99 12.52 9.13
C MET A 65 25.36 14.00 9.31
N LYS A 66 25.95 14.65 8.28
CA LYS A 66 26.31 16.08 8.35
C LYS A 66 25.09 16.99 8.53
N ASN A 67 23.93 16.60 8.02
CA ASN A 67 22.64 17.28 8.26
C ASN A 67 21.94 16.89 9.58
N GLY A 68 22.59 16.12 10.46
CA GLY A 68 22.07 15.79 11.81
C GLY A 68 20.79 14.97 11.84
N LYS A 69 20.43 14.27 10.74
CA LYS A 69 19.22 13.42 10.67
C LYS A 69 19.29 12.32 11.75
N TRP A 70 20.43 11.64 11.82
CA TRP A 70 20.69 10.51 12.72
C TRP A 70 20.85 10.86 14.20
N GLY A 71 21.21 12.11 14.55
CA GLY A 71 21.54 12.45 15.94
C GLY A 71 22.41 13.69 16.03
N GLY A 72 23.15 13.83 17.14
CA GLY A 72 24.43 14.54 17.13
C GLY A 72 25.57 13.61 16.69
N SER A 73 25.47 12.34 17.08
CA SER A 73 26.32 11.23 16.64
C SER A 73 25.51 9.94 16.45
N LEU A 74 26.13 8.97 15.79
CA LEU A 74 25.66 7.60 15.56
C LEU A 74 26.86 6.66 15.74
N THR A 75 26.71 5.65 16.60
CA THR A 75 27.74 4.63 16.86
C THR A 75 27.36 3.33 16.16
N ILE A 76 28.16 2.91 15.19
CA ILE A 76 27.94 1.70 14.38
C ILE A 76 28.99 0.65 14.76
N PRO A 77 28.62 -0.54 15.23
CA PRO A 77 29.58 -1.61 15.50
C PRO A 77 30.04 -2.25 14.18
N VAL A 78 31.35 -2.17 13.88
CA VAL A 78 31.98 -2.84 12.74
C VAL A 78 32.97 -3.86 13.27
N LYS A 79 32.79 -5.15 12.94
CA LYS A 79 33.52 -6.28 13.59
C LYS A 79 33.44 -6.25 15.14
N GLY A 80 32.35 -5.73 15.70
CA GLY A 80 32.18 -5.53 17.14
C GLY A 80 32.93 -4.33 17.73
N VAL A 81 33.75 -3.62 16.95
CA VAL A 81 34.39 -2.37 17.36
C VAL A 81 33.41 -1.21 17.12
N PRO A 82 33.03 -0.43 18.15
CA PRO A 82 32.12 0.70 17.98
C PRO A 82 32.82 1.86 17.24
N PHE A 83 32.33 2.23 16.07
CA PHE A 83 32.77 3.40 15.32
C PHE A 83 31.74 4.52 15.40
N THR A 84 32.11 5.66 16.01
CA THR A 84 31.19 6.79 16.21
C THR A 84 31.42 7.88 15.18
N LEU A 85 30.41 8.15 14.34
CA LEU A 85 30.34 9.31 13.45
C LEU A 85 29.42 10.38 14.03
N GLY A 86 29.69 11.65 13.73
CA GLY A 86 28.89 12.81 14.12
C GLY A 86 28.74 13.84 13.00
N ALA A 87 27.83 14.79 13.19
CA ALA A 87 27.52 15.79 12.15
C ALA A 87 28.71 16.71 11.80
N SER A 88 29.60 16.94 12.77
CA SER A 88 30.80 17.78 12.65
C SER A 88 32.10 17.00 12.36
N ASP A 89 32.02 15.70 12.04
CA ASP A 89 33.21 14.91 11.76
C ASP A 89 33.83 15.23 10.40
N SER A 90 35.16 15.11 10.32
CA SER A 90 35.94 15.40 9.12
C SER A 90 35.75 14.35 8.03
N GLU A 91 36.07 14.72 6.78
CA GLU A 91 35.88 13.84 5.63
C GLU A 91 36.74 12.57 5.74
N GLU A 92 37.95 12.69 6.27
CA GLU A 92 38.89 11.59 6.50
C GLU A 92 38.29 10.51 7.41
N LYS A 93 37.51 10.92 8.43
CA LYS A 93 36.84 10.00 9.35
C LYS A 93 35.64 9.28 8.69
N PHE A 94 34.95 9.94 7.76
CA PHE A 94 33.96 9.28 6.90
C PHE A 94 34.63 8.29 5.91
N GLN A 95 35.81 8.62 5.34
CA GLN A 95 36.54 7.69 4.48
C GLN A 95 37.14 6.50 5.28
N GLN A 96 37.59 6.72 6.51
CA GLN A 96 38.00 5.65 7.43
C GLN A 96 36.84 4.70 7.72
N PHE A 97 35.67 5.23 8.07
CA PHE A 97 34.45 4.44 8.26
C PHE A 97 34.10 3.63 7.00
N ARG A 98 34.08 4.27 5.82
CA ARG A 98 33.82 3.57 4.55
C ARG A 98 34.82 2.44 4.29
N SER A 99 36.10 2.66 4.56
CA SER A 99 37.15 1.65 4.41
C SER A 99 36.87 0.44 5.31
N MET A 100 36.44 0.66 6.56
CA MET A 100 36.02 -0.39 7.49
C MET A 100 34.72 -1.10 7.08
N ILE A 101 33.79 -0.43 6.38
CA ILE A 101 32.57 -1.06 5.85
C ILE A 101 32.84 -1.83 4.55
N MET A 102 33.79 -1.37 3.73
CA MET A 102 34.22 -2.06 2.51
C MET A 102 35.03 -3.33 2.80
N SER A 103 35.81 -3.37 3.89
CA SER A 103 36.55 -4.59 4.30
C SER A 103 35.66 -5.75 4.73
N GLU A 104 34.39 -5.49 5.02
CA GLU A 104 33.41 -6.54 5.35
C GLU A 104 32.57 -6.87 4.11
N THR A 105 32.32 -8.17 3.88
CA THR A 105 31.36 -8.62 2.85
C THR A 105 29.91 -8.38 3.28
N THR A 106 29.62 -8.53 4.58
CA THR A 106 28.28 -8.37 5.17
C THR A 106 28.35 -7.59 6.49
N LEU A 107 27.42 -6.67 6.72
CA LEU A 107 27.27 -6.02 8.03
C LEU A 107 26.62 -6.99 9.03
N ASN A 108 27.44 -7.55 9.92
CA ASN A 108 27.00 -8.47 10.97
C ASN A 108 26.67 -7.69 12.25
N ILE A 109 25.48 -7.08 12.28
CA ILE A 109 24.97 -6.32 13.44
C ILE A 109 24.39 -7.30 14.46
N SER A 110 24.73 -7.15 15.74
CA SER A 110 24.25 -8.04 16.80
C SER A 110 22.76 -7.87 17.08
N SER A 111 22.09 -8.97 17.46
CA SER A 111 20.66 -8.95 17.82
C SER A 111 20.37 -7.93 18.93
N ASP A 112 21.28 -7.79 19.88
CA ASP A 112 21.15 -6.86 21.02
C ASP A 112 21.17 -5.39 20.56
N TYR A 113 21.98 -5.06 19.54
CA TYR A 113 22.00 -3.72 18.95
C TYR A 113 20.73 -3.43 18.14
N TYR A 114 20.18 -4.42 17.43
CA TYR A 114 18.86 -4.30 16.82
C TYR A 114 17.78 -4.05 17.87
N GLN A 115 17.69 -4.88 18.91
CA GLN A 115 16.67 -4.75 19.95
C GLN A 115 16.75 -3.39 20.66
N THR A 116 17.95 -2.95 21.08
CA THR A 116 18.12 -1.65 21.76
C THR A 116 17.88 -0.45 20.84
N THR A 117 18.24 -0.51 19.56
CA THR A 117 18.03 0.60 18.62
C THR A 117 16.56 0.71 18.19
N PHE A 118 15.91 -0.40 17.83
CA PHE A 118 14.52 -0.38 17.38
C PHE A 118 13.51 -0.21 18.53
N ALA A 119 13.85 -0.62 19.76
CA ALA A 119 13.10 -0.27 20.99
C ALA A 119 13.18 1.23 21.36
N SER A 120 13.70 2.09 20.48
CA SER A 120 13.66 3.55 20.60
C SER A 120 12.79 4.25 19.55
N ILE A 121 12.15 3.50 18.63
CA ILE A 121 11.26 4.05 17.60
C ILE A 121 9.81 4.07 18.12
N PRO A 122 9.26 5.23 18.50
CA PRO A 122 7.93 5.31 19.12
C PRO A 122 6.84 4.96 18.11
N ASN A 123 5.85 4.17 18.54
CA ASN A 123 4.66 3.88 17.76
C ASN A 123 3.79 5.14 17.68
N THR A 124 3.83 5.84 16.53
CA THR A 124 3.12 7.11 16.31
C THR A 124 1.61 6.97 16.50
N ASN A 125 1.02 5.85 16.06
CA ASN A 125 -0.41 5.61 16.18
C ASN A 125 -0.83 5.42 17.65
N LEU A 126 0.02 4.78 18.46
CA LEU A 126 -0.21 4.61 19.90
C LEU A 126 -0.05 5.94 20.65
N TYR A 127 0.91 6.78 20.24
CA TYR A 127 1.10 8.13 20.78
C TYR A 127 -0.06 9.07 20.39
N GLU A 128 -0.55 9.01 19.16
CA GLU A 128 -1.74 9.75 18.74
C GLU A 128 -2.99 9.30 19.51
N ALA A 129 -3.17 7.99 19.72
CA ALA A 129 -4.24 7.46 20.56
C ALA A 129 -4.13 7.91 22.03
N PHE A 130 -2.93 7.97 22.59
CA PHE A 130 -2.66 8.50 23.93
C PHE A 130 -2.99 10.00 24.05
N ASN A 131 -2.52 10.83 23.12
CA ASN A 131 -2.83 12.26 23.09
C ASN A 131 -4.34 12.52 22.93
N GLN A 132 -4.99 11.77 22.04
CA GLN A 132 -6.44 11.84 21.87
C GLN A 132 -7.18 11.37 23.13
N CYS A 133 -6.69 10.35 23.83
CA CYS A 133 -7.24 9.88 25.10
C CYS A 133 -7.23 11.01 26.13
N ILE A 134 -6.07 11.66 26.33
CA ILE A 134 -5.94 12.84 27.21
C ILE A 134 -6.92 13.95 26.79
N GLN A 135 -6.91 14.39 25.53
CA GLN A 135 -7.76 15.49 25.06
C GLN A 135 -9.25 15.28 25.35
N THR A 136 -9.77 14.05 25.27
CA THR A 136 -11.18 13.78 25.57
C THR A 136 -11.48 13.75 27.07
N ILE A 137 -10.56 13.23 27.90
CA ILE A 137 -10.72 13.28 29.36
C ILE A 137 -10.57 14.73 29.87
N CYS A 138 -9.77 15.58 29.20
CA CYS A 138 -9.61 16.99 29.53
C CYS A 138 -10.72 17.93 29.01
N ASN A 139 -11.58 17.52 28.07
CA ASN A 139 -12.63 18.39 27.52
C ASN A 139 -13.78 18.58 28.53
N GLU A 140 -13.68 19.62 29.37
CA GLU A 140 -14.39 19.78 30.65
C GLU A 140 -15.92 19.68 30.60
N ASN A 141 -16.57 20.22 29.57
CA ASN A 141 -18.02 20.52 29.57
C ASN A 141 -18.98 19.36 29.20
N GLN A 142 -18.50 18.13 29.02
CA GLN A 142 -19.34 16.99 28.62
C GLN A 142 -19.61 16.04 29.79
N VAL A 143 -20.86 15.61 29.99
CA VAL A 143 -21.28 14.69 31.05
C VAL A 143 -22.01 13.48 30.47
N GLY A 144 -22.04 12.37 31.21
CA GLY A 144 -22.49 11.07 30.72
C GLY A 144 -21.40 10.35 29.92
N PHE A 145 -21.81 9.45 29.01
CA PHE A 145 -20.87 8.78 28.10
C PHE A 145 -20.33 9.75 27.05
N LEU A 146 -19.01 9.86 26.99
CA LEU A 146 -18.31 10.57 25.92
C LEU A 146 -18.26 9.71 24.65
N PRO A 147 -18.02 10.31 23.45
CA PRO A 147 -17.87 9.55 22.22
C PRO A 147 -16.80 8.45 22.34
N VAL A 148 -17.18 7.21 22.01
CA VAL A 148 -16.28 6.05 22.01
C VAL A 148 -15.11 6.32 21.09
N LYS A 149 -13.91 5.93 21.53
CA LYS A 149 -12.72 5.90 20.66
C LYS A 149 -12.40 4.48 20.28
N GLU A 150 -12.09 4.27 19.01
CA GLU A 150 -11.56 3.02 18.49
C GLU A 150 -10.10 3.19 18.06
N LEU A 151 -9.23 2.31 18.56
CA LEU A 151 -7.95 2.01 17.92
C LEU A 151 -8.12 0.73 17.12
N ILE A 152 -8.13 0.84 15.80
CA ILE A 152 -8.30 -0.28 14.87
C ILE A 152 -6.91 -0.75 14.40
N THR A 153 -6.65 -2.04 14.53
CA THR A 153 -5.51 -2.75 13.94
C THR A 153 -6.02 -3.88 13.02
N GLU A 154 -5.09 -4.64 12.44
CA GLU A 154 -5.40 -5.82 11.62
C GLU A 154 -6.12 -6.91 12.44
N ASP A 155 -5.54 -7.32 13.56
CA ASP A 155 -6.11 -8.36 14.43
C ASP A 155 -7.17 -7.83 15.41
N TYR A 156 -7.14 -6.56 15.81
CA TYR A 156 -7.94 -6.08 16.96
C TYR A 156 -8.63 -4.74 16.72
N VAL A 157 -9.76 -4.54 17.41
CA VAL A 157 -10.28 -3.21 17.75
C VAL A 157 -10.21 -3.03 19.25
N VAL A 158 -9.64 -1.91 19.71
CA VAL A 158 -9.68 -1.49 21.12
C VAL A 158 -10.66 -0.34 21.24
N PHE A 159 -11.76 -0.58 21.96
CA PHE A 159 -12.76 0.42 22.31
C PHE A 159 -12.43 1.04 23.66
N THR A 160 -12.21 2.35 23.68
CA THR A 160 -12.09 3.15 24.91
C THR A 160 -13.40 3.89 25.12
N ILE A 161 -14.13 3.50 26.17
CA ILE A 161 -15.41 4.08 26.59
C ILE A 161 -15.13 4.92 27.84
N HIS A 162 -15.50 6.20 27.82
CA HIS A 162 -15.37 7.09 28.98
C HIS A 162 -16.76 7.58 29.43
N TYR A 163 -16.98 7.60 30.73
CA TYR A 163 -18.16 8.18 31.38
C TYR A 163 -17.70 9.24 32.38
N ARG A 164 -18.14 10.48 32.19
CA ARG A 164 -17.94 11.55 33.16
C ARG A 164 -19.23 11.77 33.96
N PRO A 165 -19.20 11.65 35.31
CA PRO A 165 -20.35 11.99 36.13
C PRO A 165 -20.68 13.49 36.04
N GLN A 166 -21.92 13.88 36.38
CA GLN A 166 -22.33 15.29 36.35
C GLN A 166 -21.85 16.04 37.61
N VAL A 167 -21.79 15.36 38.74
CA VAL A 167 -21.10 15.79 39.97
C VAL A 167 -20.24 14.64 40.50
N SER A 168 -19.15 14.94 41.21
CA SER A 168 -18.19 13.93 41.70
C SER A 168 -18.78 12.88 42.67
N THR A 169 -20.01 13.08 43.14
CA THR A 169 -20.76 12.13 43.98
C THR A 169 -21.74 11.25 43.22
N ASP A 170 -21.91 11.40 41.90
CA ASP A 170 -22.77 10.49 41.13
C ASP A 170 -22.17 9.08 41.08
N PRO A 171 -22.99 8.02 41.22
CA PRO A 171 -22.52 6.66 41.03
C PRO A 171 -22.11 6.43 39.58
N LEU A 172 -21.04 5.66 39.38
CA LEU A 172 -20.57 5.24 38.07
C LEU A 172 -21.54 4.20 37.45
N PRO A 173 -21.57 4.05 36.11
CA PRO A 173 -22.59 3.24 35.45
C PRO A 173 -22.49 1.75 35.81
N LYS A 174 -23.65 1.15 36.08
CA LYS A 174 -23.80 -0.27 36.35
C LYS A 174 -24.24 -1.01 35.08
N VAL A 175 -23.53 -2.07 34.70
CA VAL A 175 -23.78 -2.85 33.48
C VAL A 175 -25.10 -3.62 33.57
N GLU A 176 -26.00 -3.37 32.62
CA GLU A 176 -27.25 -4.12 32.46
C GLU A 176 -27.11 -5.22 31.39
N TYR A 177 -26.41 -4.91 30.30
CA TYR A 177 -26.15 -5.82 29.18
C TYR A 177 -24.88 -5.41 28.44
N PHE A 178 -24.13 -6.40 27.93
CA PHE A 178 -22.94 -6.18 27.12
C PHE A 178 -22.82 -7.27 26.05
N LYS A 179 -22.45 -6.87 24.82
CA LYS A 179 -22.14 -7.78 23.71
C LYS A 179 -21.16 -7.13 22.74
N VAL A 180 -20.30 -7.94 22.13
CA VAL A 180 -19.61 -7.60 20.88
C VAL A 180 -19.97 -8.65 19.85
N GLU A 181 -20.50 -8.24 18.72
CA GLU A 181 -20.89 -9.14 17.63
C GLU A 181 -19.75 -9.29 16.61
N ASN A 182 -19.67 -10.46 15.98
CA ASN A 182 -18.70 -10.85 14.94
C ASN A 182 -17.20 -10.78 15.30
N ALA A 183 -16.85 -10.47 16.55
CA ALA A 183 -15.49 -10.61 17.05
C ALA A 183 -15.09 -12.09 17.20
N LEU A 184 -13.84 -12.43 16.87
CA LEU A 184 -13.26 -13.76 17.05
C LEU A 184 -12.96 -14.08 18.53
N SER A 185 -12.67 -13.05 19.32
CA SER A 185 -12.55 -13.11 20.78
C SER A 185 -12.71 -11.72 21.39
N VAL A 186 -12.97 -11.63 22.70
CA VAL A 186 -13.11 -10.35 23.42
C VAL A 186 -12.42 -10.43 24.79
N SER A 187 -11.63 -9.42 25.11
CA SER A 187 -10.94 -9.23 26.39
C SER A 187 -11.54 -8.05 27.16
N ASN A 188 -11.43 -8.08 28.49
CA ASN A 188 -12.01 -7.09 29.41
C ASN A 188 -13.54 -6.96 29.28
N VAL A 189 -14.22 -8.08 29.02
CA VAL A 189 -15.69 -8.19 28.95
C VAL A 189 -16.31 -7.73 30.28
N PRO A 190 -17.10 -6.64 30.31
CA PRO A 190 -17.83 -6.24 31.51
C PRO A 190 -18.93 -7.26 31.80
N VAL A 191 -19.05 -7.70 33.06
CA VAL A 191 -20.12 -8.62 33.48
C VAL A 191 -21.37 -7.85 33.88
N LYS A 192 -22.54 -8.50 33.79
CA LYS A 192 -23.79 -7.90 34.28
C LYS A 192 -23.66 -7.54 35.77
N ASP A 193 -24.30 -6.45 36.16
CA ASP A 193 -24.35 -5.86 37.50
C ASP A 193 -23.00 -5.28 37.99
N GLN A 194 -21.93 -5.35 37.19
CA GLN A 194 -20.65 -4.68 37.46
C GLN A 194 -20.80 -3.15 37.41
N VAL A 195 -20.18 -2.45 38.37
CA VAL A 195 -19.96 -1.00 38.28
C VAL A 195 -18.71 -0.73 37.45
N LEU A 196 -18.82 0.08 36.41
CA LEU A 196 -17.72 0.46 35.53
C LEU A 196 -16.81 1.50 36.19
N SER A 197 -15.53 1.51 35.81
CA SER A 197 -14.64 2.65 36.04
C SER A 197 -14.95 3.79 35.06
N GLN A 198 -14.61 5.04 35.44
CA GLN A 198 -14.74 6.24 34.58
C GLN A 198 -14.26 5.99 33.13
N THR A 199 -13.17 5.24 32.95
CA THR A 199 -12.75 4.71 31.65
C THR A 199 -12.78 3.19 31.68
N THR A 200 -13.38 2.60 30.64
CA THR A 200 -13.44 1.15 30.38
C THR A 200 -12.80 0.87 29.03
N ILE A 201 -11.85 -0.07 28.98
CA ILE A 201 -11.10 -0.43 27.76
C ILE A 201 -11.42 -1.88 27.40
N ILE A 202 -12.03 -2.10 26.24
CA ILE A 202 -12.46 -3.40 25.73
C ILE A 202 -11.70 -3.71 24.44
N SER A 203 -11.08 -4.88 24.35
CA SER A 203 -10.34 -5.29 23.15
C SER A 203 -11.02 -6.48 22.49
N ALA A 204 -11.42 -6.34 21.23
CA ALA A 204 -12.07 -7.38 20.45
C ALA A 204 -11.16 -7.81 19.30
N ARG A 205 -10.85 -9.11 19.17
CA ARG A 205 -10.15 -9.63 18.00
C ARG A 205 -11.11 -9.65 16.81
N ARG A 206 -10.74 -9.10 15.66
CA ARG A 206 -11.62 -8.91 14.53
C ARG A 206 -11.55 -10.01 13.49
N ASP A 207 -12.68 -10.19 12.81
CA ASP A 207 -12.74 -10.82 11.49
C ASP A 207 -12.62 -9.69 10.44
N PRO A 208 -11.75 -9.80 9.42
CA PRO A 208 -11.62 -8.77 8.38
C PRO A 208 -12.82 -8.73 7.42
N GLU A 209 -13.58 -9.83 7.31
CA GLU A 209 -14.73 -9.96 6.41
C GLU A 209 -16.07 -9.60 7.09
N LYS A 210 -16.06 -9.22 8.38
CA LYS A 210 -17.29 -8.87 9.13
C LYS A 210 -17.20 -7.54 9.86
N ASP A 211 -18.36 -6.88 9.94
CA ASP A 211 -18.58 -5.70 10.77
C ASP A 211 -18.60 -6.10 12.24
N ILE A 212 -17.82 -5.42 13.10
CA ILE A 212 -17.97 -5.55 14.56
C ILE A 212 -19.05 -4.59 15.03
N LEU A 213 -19.94 -5.07 15.91
CA LEU A 213 -20.87 -4.23 16.66
C LEU A 213 -20.65 -4.39 18.17
N LEU A 214 -20.09 -3.36 18.80
CA LEU A 214 -20.06 -3.22 20.26
C LEU A 214 -21.43 -2.67 20.73
N THR A 215 -22.01 -3.28 21.75
CA THR A 215 -23.17 -2.73 22.49
C THR A 215 -22.96 -2.92 24.00
N LEU A 216 -23.09 -1.82 24.74
CA LEU A 216 -23.02 -1.75 26.20
C LEU A 216 -24.23 -0.95 26.70
N GLN A 217 -25.04 -1.54 27.57
CA GLN A 217 -26.19 -0.90 28.21
C GLN A 217 -25.96 -0.84 29.72
N THR A 218 -26.34 0.29 30.32
CA THR A 218 -26.15 0.59 31.75
C THR A 218 -27.32 1.41 32.29
N ASP A 219 -27.44 1.48 33.62
CA ASP A 219 -28.41 2.36 34.30
C ASP A 219 -28.24 3.87 33.97
N ARG A 220 -27.13 4.25 33.32
CA ARG A 220 -26.82 5.62 32.86
C ARG A 220 -26.86 5.80 31.34
N GLY A 221 -27.35 4.81 30.60
CA GLY A 221 -27.56 4.89 29.15
C GLY A 221 -26.90 3.77 28.35
N THR A 222 -26.95 3.90 27.02
CA THR A 222 -26.45 2.91 26.06
C THR A 222 -25.31 3.49 25.22
N VAL A 223 -24.25 2.70 25.07
CA VAL A 223 -23.14 2.92 24.14
C VAL A 223 -23.23 1.85 23.05
N SER A 224 -23.26 2.27 21.79
CA SER A 224 -23.22 1.38 20.63
C SER A 224 -22.20 1.89 19.62
N ARG A 225 -21.36 1.00 19.08
CA ARG A 225 -20.33 1.35 18.10
C ARG A 225 -20.18 0.25 17.06
N LYS A 226 -20.50 0.58 15.80
CA LYS A 226 -20.20 -0.23 14.63
C LYS A 226 -18.79 0.09 14.13
N ILE A 227 -18.04 -0.94 13.76
CA ILE A 227 -16.77 -0.85 13.03
C ILE A 227 -16.93 -1.70 11.78
N ASP A 228 -16.84 -1.09 10.61
CA ASP A 228 -17.07 -1.80 9.34
C ASP A 228 -15.98 -2.85 9.05
N ALA A 229 -16.35 -3.90 8.30
CA ALA A 229 -15.42 -4.92 7.84
C ALA A 229 -14.29 -4.27 7.03
N GLU A 230 -13.08 -4.82 7.12
CA GLU A 230 -11.91 -4.27 6.41
C GLU A 230 -12.10 -4.35 4.89
N ASN A 231 -12.75 -5.42 4.42
CA ASN A 231 -13.10 -5.62 3.02
C ASN A 231 -14.53 -5.14 2.67
N SER A 232 -15.16 -4.33 3.54
CA SER A 232 -16.51 -3.82 3.26
C SER A 232 -16.52 -2.77 2.15
N LEU A 233 -17.18 -3.11 1.04
CA LEU A 233 -17.43 -2.20 -0.09
C LEU A 233 -18.32 -0.98 0.29
N SER A 234 -18.89 -0.95 1.51
CA SER A 234 -19.71 0.15 2.01
C SER A 234 -18.92 1.43 2.35
N SER A 235 -17.59 1.35 2.50
CA SER A 235 -16.77 2.56 2.55
C SER A 235 -16.48 3.05 1.12
N ASN A 236 -17.19 4.10 0.69
CA ASN A 236 -17.17 4.66 -0.68
C ASN A 236 -15.83 5.35 -1.08
N LYS A 237 -14.68 4.75 -0.75
CA LYS A 237 -13.32 5.31 -0.96
C LYS A 237 -12.26 4.27 -1.34
N GLU A 238 -12.43 2.98 -1.02
CA GLU A 238 -11.50 1.93 -1.47
C GLU A 238 -11.95 1.39 -2.84
N LEU A 239 -11.02 1.26 -3.79
CA LEU A 239 -11.27 0.61 -5.08
C LEU A 239 -11.32 -0.92 -4.88
N PRO A 240 -12.18 -1.67 -5.60
CA PRO A 240 -12.32 -3.10 -5.38
C PRO A 240 -11.05 -3.88 -5.76
N ILE A 241 -10.81 -5.01 -5.08
CA ILE A 241 -9.68 -5.91 -5.36
C ILE A 241 -9.72 -6.36 -6.83
N GLY A 242 -8.56 -6.32 -7.50
CA GLY A 242 -8.41 -6.55 -8.93
C GLY A 242 -8.53 -5.28 -9.80
N THR A 243 -8.86 -4.12 -9.24
CA THR A 243 -8.80 -2.84 -9.99
C THR A 243 -7.37 -2.56 -10.43
N VAL A 244 -7.17 -2.35 -11.73
CA VAL A 244 -5.91 -1.86 -12.32
C VAL A 244 -6.03 -0.35 -12.55
N ILE A 245 -5.01 0.41 -12.14
CA ILE A 245 -4.89 1.86 -12.37
C ILE A 245 -3.57 2.19 -13.08
N THR A 246 -3.58 3.29 -13.84
CA THR A 246 -2.38 3.90 -14.44
C THR A 246 -1.84 5.03 -13.56
N SER A 247 -0.52 5.19 -13.52
CA SER A 247 0.13 6.25 -12.75
C SER A 247 1.48 6.64 -13.37
N PHE A 248 1.85 7.91 -13.24
CA PHE A 248 3.19 8.41 -13.58
C PHE A 248 4.22 8.16 -12.47
N LEU A 249 3.76 7.93 -11.23
CA LEU A 249 4.62 7.74 -10.07
C LEU A 249 5.35 6.39 -10.13
N THR A 250 6.64 6.38 -9.78
CA THR A 250 7.42 5.13 -9.61
C THR A 250 6.81 4.28 -8.48
N PHE A 251 7.29 3.04 -8.33
CA PHE A 251 6.77 2.14 -7.30
C PHE A 251 6.95 2.72 -5.89
N GLU A 252 8.08 3.39 -5.65
CA GLU A 252 8.45 4.02 -4.39
C GLU A 252 7.58 5.26 -4.11
N GLU A 253 7.45 6.14 -5.11
CA GLU A 253 6.59 7.32 -5.05
C GLU A 253 5.12 6.95 -4.86
N PHE A 254 4.65 5.94 -5.59
CA PHE A 254 3.28 5.43 -5.48
C PHE A 254 3.04 4.76 -4.13
N ASN A 255 4.00 3.98 -3.62
CA ASN A 255 3.92 3.37 -2.28
C ASN A 255 3.75 4.44 -1.20
N PHE A 256 4.52 5.53 -1.28
CA PHE A 256 4.42 6.66 -0.36
C PHE A 256 3.09 7.41 -0.52
N ALA A 257 2.73 7.83 -1.74
CA ALA A 257 1.56 8.66 -2.00
C ALA A 257 0.21 7.95 -1.72
N SER A 258 0.09 6.67 -2.08
CA SER A 258 -1.09 5.85 -1.75
C SER A 258 -1.07 5.28 -0.32
N LYS A 259 0.02 5.51 0.41
CA LYS A 259 0.32 4.89 1.71
C LYS A 259 0.19 3.36 1.68
N ASN A 260 0.69 2.76 0.61
CA ASN A 260 0.45 1.37 0.22
C ASN A 260 0.78 0.34 1.32
N ASN A 261 1.89 0.58 2.03
CA ASN A 261 2.53 -0.39 2.91
C ASN A 261 2.26 -0.13 4.40
N LEU A 262 1.33 0.76 4.79
CA LEU A 262 1.04 1.10 6.20
C LEU A 262 0.77 -0.10 7.12
N LYS A 263 0.28 -1.21 6.56
CA LYS A 263 -0.03 -2.45 7.29
C LYS A 263 1.09 -3.48 7.24
N SER A 264 2.13 -3.25 6.44
CA SER A 264 3.27 -4.16 6.28
C SER A 264 4.38 -3.86 7.30
N PRO A 265 5.08 -4.89 7.82
CA PRO A 265 6.21 -4.67 8.74
C PRO A 265 7.28 -3.76 8.14
N GLY A 266 7.64 -2.70 8.87
CA GLY A 266 8.65 -1.72 8.44
C GLY A 266 8.28 -0.90 7.20
N GLU A 267 6.99 -0.81 6.85
CA GLU A 267 6.49 -0.17 5.61
C GLU A 267 7.10 -0.72 4.30
N LEU A 268 7.70 -1.92 4.36
CA LEU A 268 8.17 -2.65 3.18
C LEU A 268 6.99 -3.22 2.39
N TRP A 269 7.16 -3.45 1.10
CA TRP A 269 6.08 -4.05 0.30
C TRP A 269 5.93 -5.54 0.59
N THR A 270 4.70 -6.00 0.87
CA THR A 270 4.39 -7.43 1.06
C THR A 270 3.09 -7.81 0.34
N ALA A 271 3.06 -9.00 -0.25
CA ALA A 271 1.87 -9.53 -0.91
C ALA A 271 0.65 -9.64 0.03
N GLU A 272 0.90 -9.95 1.31
CA GLU A 272 -0.15 -10.18 2.31
C GLU A 272 -0.78 -8.88 2.83
N LYS A 273 -0.01 -7.79 2.95
CA LYS A 273 -0.45 -6.58 3.69
C LYS A 273 -0.31 -5.25 2.92
N SER A 274 0.35 -5.20 1.76
CA SER A 274 0.30 -4.02 0.88
C SER A 274 -1.01 -3.99 0.10
N LYS A 275 -1.60 -2.81 -0.06
CA LYS A 275 -2.87 -2.65 -0.80
C LYS A 275 -2.74 -2.89 -2.30
N TRP A 276 -1.61 -2.53 -2.88
CA TRP A 276 -1.33 -2.48 -4.32
C TRP A 276 -0.04 -3.20 -4.66
N ALA A 277 0.04 -3.74 -5.87
CA ALA A 277 1.24 -4.28 -6.49
C ALA A 277 1.40 -3.72 -7.91
N PRO A 278 2.63 -3.51 -8.42
CA PRO A 278 2.81 -3.21 -9.84
C PRO A 278 2.49 -4.43 -10.69
N CYS A 279 2.04 -4.18 -11.92
CA CYS A 279 1.73 -5.20 -12.90
C CYS A 279 3.01 -5.57 -13.67
N ASP A 280 3.93 -6.24 -13.00
CA ASP A 280 5.26 -6.65 -13.49
C ASP A 280 5.52 -8.16 -13.40
N GLY A 281 4.48 -8.96 -13.13
CA GLY A 281 4.56 -10.42 -13.01
C GLY A 281 5.01 -10.95 -11.65
N ARG A 282 5.18 -10.10 -10.63
CA ARG A 282 5.63 -10.54 -9.29
C ARG A 282 4.61 -11.43 -8.57
N SER A 283 5.12 -12.29 -7.68
CA SER A 283 4.28 -13.11 -6.80
C SER A 283 3.47 -12.25 -5.84
N ILE A 284 2.18 -12.58 -5.71
CA ILE A 284 1.22 -12.01 -4.77
C ILE A 284 0.46 -13.11 -4.02
N ALA A 285 1.12 -14.24 -3.77
CA ALA A 285 0.59 -15.32 -2.94
C ALA A 285 0.07 -14.79 -1.59
N ASN A 286 -0.98 -15.43 -1.07
CA ASN A 286 -1.72 -15.09 0.16
C ASN A 286 -2.51 -13.75 0.13
N SER A 287 -2.31 -12.86 -0.86
CA SER A 287 -3.10 -11.63 -1.04
C SER A 287 -4.60 -11.92 -1.23
N GLY A 288 -5.45 -10.93 -0.93
CA GLY A 288 -6.90 -10.98 -1.20
C GLY A 288 -7.21 -11.27 -2.68
N TYR A 289 -6.47 -10.68 -3.61
CA TYR A 289 -6.57 -11.00 -5.04
C TYR A 289 -6.24 -12.47 -5.34
N SER A 290 -5.19 -13.01 -4.74
CA SER A 290 -4.84 -14.43 -4.89
C SER A 290 -5.91 -15.36 -4.27
N ARG A 291 -6.57 -14.95 -3.18
CA ARG A 291 -7.69 -15.70 -2.57
C ARG A 291 -8.93 -15.67 -3.46
N ILE A 292 -9.30 -14.50 -4.00
CA ILE A 292 -10.51 -14.30 -4.82
C ILE A 292 -10.38 -14.88 -6.23
N THR A 293 -9.20 -14.77 -6.86
CA THR A 293 -9.00 -15.14 -8.29
C THR A 293 -8.23 -16.44 -8.49
N SER A 294 -7.70 -17.05 -7.43
CA SER A 294 -6.73 -18.16 -7.47
C SER A 294 -5.42 -17.86 -8.24
N LYS A 295 -5.14 -16.59 -8.60
CA LYS A 295 -3.91 -16.19 -9.29
C LYS A 295 -2.84 -15.75 -8.30
N ALA A 296 -1.74 -16.51 -8.23
CA ALA A 296 -0.62 -16.24 -7.32
C ALA A 296 0.36 -15.14 -7.79
N PHE A 297 0.13 -14.50 -8.94
CA PHE A 297 1.01 -13.49 -9.55
C PHE A 297 0.20 -12.31 -10.08
N THR A 298 0.80 -11.11 -10.12
CA THR A 298 0.24 -9.98 -10.87
C THR A 298 0.29 -10.28 -12.38
N PRO A 299 -0.60 -9.70 -13.20
CA PRO A 299 -0.33 -9.65 -14.64
C PRO A 299 0.95 -8.85 -14.88
N ASP A 300 1.78 -9.26 -15.84
CA ASP A 300 2.81 -8.37 -16.38
C ASP A 300 2.18 -7.55 -17.50
N LEU A 301 2.10 -6.22 -17.33
CA LEU A 301 1.52 -5.29 -18.29
C LEU A 301 2.59 -4.34 -18.88
N ARG A 302 3.88 -4.59 -18.62
CA ARG A 302 4.98 -3.77 -19.12
C ARG A 302 5.04 -3.84 -20.65
N GLY A 303 4.81 -2.71 -21.31
CA GLY A 303 4.75 -2.61 -22.77
C GLY A 303 3.47 -3.20 -23.40
N GLN A 304 2.45 -3.56 -22.62
CA GLN A 304 1.20 -4.12 -23.13
C GLN A 304 0.07 -3.09 -23.21
N PHE A 305 -0.87 -3.32 -24.12
CA PHE A 305 -2.14 -2.62 -24.20
C PHE A 305 -3.25 -3.46 -23.55
N MET A 306 -4.09 -2.84 -22.72
CA MET A 306 -5.29 -3.50 -22.18
C MET A 306 -6.45 -3.40 -23.17
N ARG A 307 -7.20 -4.50 -23.34
CA ARG A 307 -8.44 -4.56 -24.13
C ARG A 307 -9.59 -5.04 -23.22
N GLY A 308 -10.78 -4.46 -23.39
CA GLY A 308 -11.98 -4.93 -22.70
C GLY A 308 -12.48 -6.25 -23.30
N LEU A 309 -13.10 -7.11 -22.49
CA LEU A 309 -13.73 -8.34 -22.99
C LEU A 309 -15.06 -8.03 -23.69
N ASN A 310 -15.47 -8.93 -24.59
CA ASN A 310 -16.78 -8.84 -25.25
C ASN A 310 -17.95 -9.06 -24.29
N SER A 311 -17.74 -9.72 -23.16
CA SER A 311 -18.74 -9.92 -22.10
C SER A 311 -18.13 -9.66 -20.73
N PHE A 312 -18.90 -8.99 -19.87
CA PHE A 312 -18.53 -8.68 -18.48
C PHE A 312 -19.51 -9.31 -17.46
N ASP A 313 -20.79 -9.46 -17.83
CA ASP A 313 -21.83 -10.14 -17.05
C ASP A 313 -22.27 -11.40 -17.84
N PRO A 314 -21.92 -12.61 -17.39
CA PRO A 314 -22.28 -13.86 -18.07
C PRO A 314 -23.74 -14.30 -17.79
N VAL A 315 -24.45 -13.65 -16.87
CA VAL A 315 -25.82 -14.02 -16.46
C VAL A 315 -26.87 -13.23 -17.22
N LYS A 316 -26.68 -11.91 -17.36
CA LYS A 316 -27.58 -11.04 -18.15
C LYS A 316 -27.16 -10.90 -19.61
N GLY A 317 -25.86 -11.08 -19.89
CA GLY A 317 -25.26 -10.80 -21.18
C GLY A 317 -25.11 -9.30 -21.46
N PRO A 318 -24.16 -8.91 -22.34
CA PRO A 318 -24.07 -7.54 -22.84
C PRO A 318 -25.20 -7.26 -23.84
N VAL A 319 -25.53 -5.97 -24.04
CA VAL A 319 -26.21 -5.55 -25.27
C VAL A 319 -25.31 -5.93 -26.46
N LEU A 320 -25.86 -6.63 -27.44
CA LEU A 320 -25.10 -7.09 -28.62
C LEU A 320 -24.59 -5.88 -29.43
N ARG A 321 -23.30 -5.57 -29.28
CA ARG A 321 -22.56 -4.68 -30.19
C ARG A 321 -22.57 -5.23 -31.61
N ALA A 322 -22.36 -4.37 -32.62
CA ALA A 322 -22.11 -4.84 -33.97
C ALA A 322 -20.81 -5.66 -34.02
N GLU A 323 -20.71 -6.64 -34.94
CA GLU A 323 -19.55 -7.54 -35.00
C GLU A 323 -18.23 -6.79 -35.26
N SER A 324 -18.31 -5.65 -35.97
CA SER A 324 -17.20 -4.73 -36.23
C SER A 324 -16.74 -3.90 -35.01
N GLU A 325 -17.41 -3.99 -33.87
CA GLU A 325 -17.14 -3.21 -32.64
C GLU A 325 -16.69 -4.10 -31.45
N ARG A 326 -16.43 -5.38 -31.72
CA ARG A 326 -16.04 -6.41 -30.76
C ARG A 326 -14.54 -6.73 -30.87
N ASP A 327 -13.99 -7.37 -29.83
CA ASP A 327 -12.74 -8.12 -29.98
C ASP A 327 -13.02 -9.33 -30.92
N PRO A 328 -12.33 -9.49 -32.07
CA PRO A 328 -12.56 -10.63 -32.96
C PRO A 328 -12.30 -11.98 -32.28
N ASP A 329 -11.44 -12.01 -31.26
CA ASP A 329 -11.17 -13.20 -30.44
C ASP A 329 -12.29 -13.40 -29.41
N SER A 330 -13.43 -13.90 -29.89
CA SER A 330 -14.73 -13.87 -29.21
C SER A 330 -14.83 -14.61 -27.87
N ASN A 331 -13.83 -15.41 -27.48
CA ASN A 331 -13.83 -16.28 -26.29
C ASN A 331 -12.65 -16.04 -25.33
N ARG A 332 -12.09 -14.83 -25.27
CA ARG A 332 -10.95 -14.51 -24.40
C ARG A 332 -11.28 -14.50 -22.90
N ALA A 333 -10.38 -15.09 -22.11
CA ALA A 333 -10.43 -15.08 -20.64
C ALA A 333 -9.76 -13.81 -20.04
N VAL A 334 -10.12 -13.46 -18.81
CA VAL A 334 -9.55 -12.31 -18.07
C VAL A 334 -8.05 -12.49 -17.86
N GLY A 335 -7.25 -11.62 -18.49
CA GLY A 335 -5.78 -11.67 -18.47
C GLY A 335 -5.17 -12.64 -19.50
N SER A 336 -5.92 -13.06 -20.52
CA SER A 336 -5.36 -13.75 -21.68
C SER A 336 -4.52 -12.79 -22.53
N TYR A 337 -3.29 -13.21 -22.85
CA TYR A 337 -2.45 -12.53 -23.84
C TYR A 337 -3.04 -12.69 -25.26
N GLN A 338 -2.70 -11.76 -26.14
CA GLN A 338 -3.06 -11.75 -27.56
C GLN A 338 -1.83 -11.22 -28.29
N GLU A 339 -1.30 -12.00 -29.23
CA GLU A 339 -0.17 -11.59 -30.06
C GLU A 339 -0.55 -10.43 -30.98
N ASP A 340 0.44 -9.68 -31.47
CA ASP A 340 0.19 -8.64 -32.46
C ASP A 340 -0.20 -9.26 -33.81
N ALA A 341 -1.27 -8.71 -34.41
CA ALA A 341 -1.82 -9.20 -35.67
C ALA A 341 -2.13 -8.01 -36.59
N PHE A 342 -1.73 -8.11 -37.85
CA PHE A 342 -2.00 -7.07 -38.85
C PHE A 342 -3.11 -7.50 -39.81
N GLN A 343 -3.89 -6.52 -40.28
CA GLN A 343 -4.84 -6.76 -41.36
C GLN A 343 -4.10 -6.93 -42.69
N GLY A 344 -4.29 -8.05 -43.36
CA GLY A 344 -3.75 -8.30 -44.70
C GLY A 344 -4.28 -7.28 -45.71
N HIS A 345 -3.37 -6.60 -46.40
CA HIS A 345 -3.68 -5.55 -47.38
C HIS A 345 -2.76 -5.66 -48.61
N LYS A 346 -3.13 -4.99 -49.70
CA LYS A 346 -2.42 -5.06 -51.00
C LYS A 346 -2.02 -3.66 -51.48
N HIS A 347 -0.75 -3.52 -51.84
CA HIS A 347 -0.26 -2.36 -52.58
C HIS A 347 -0.34 -2.62 -54.09
N PHE A 348 -0.63 -1.57 -54.86
CA PHE A 348 -0.61 -1.58 -56.33
C PHE A 348 0.51 -0.65 -56.80
N GLN A 349 1.51 -1.17 -57.51
CA GLN A 349 2.59 -0.36 -58.07
C GLN A 349 2.07 0.47 -59.24
N ALA A 350 2.22 1.80 -59.16
CA ALA A 350 1.75 2.74 -60.19
C ALA A 350 2.45 2.52 -61.55
N GLU A 351 3.69 2.06 -61.56
CA GLU A 351 4.46 1.72 -62.77
C GLU A 351 3.79 0.63 -63.62
N ASN A 352 3.00 -0.25 -63.00
CA ASN A 352 2.23 -1.26 -63.73
C ASN A 352 0.91 -0.67 -64.27
N LEU A 353 0.32 0.34 -63.62
CA LEU A 353 -0.86 1.04 -64.15
C LEU A 353 -0.53 1.83 -65.44
N MET A 354 0.68 2.38 -65.57
CA MET A 354 1.09 3.16 -66.75
C MET A 354 1.60 2.33 -67.94
N LYS A 355 1.78 1.00 -67.82
CA LYS A 355 2.29 0.16 -68.93
C LYS A 355 1.19 -0.47 -69.81
N SER A 356 -0.06 0.00 -69.68
CA SER A 356 -1.18 -0.46 -70.50
C SER A 356 -1.35 0.32 -71.82
N ARG A 357 -0.48 0.03 -72.79
CA ARG A 357 -0.63 0.30 -74.25
C ARG A 357 -0.85 1.76 -74.69
N ASN A 358 0.18 2.26 -75.39
CA ASN A 358 0.25 3.48 -76.20
C ASN A 358 0.34 4.80 -75.40
N ASN A 359 1.02 5.78 -76.01
CA ASN A 359 1.47 7.01 -75.34
C ASN A 359 0.40 8.12 -75.29
N ASP A 360 -0.87 7.75 -75.18
CA ASP A 360 -1.97 8.71 -75.05
C ASP A 360 -2.28 8.95 -73.57
N ASP A 361 -1.91 10.11 -73.05
CA ASP A 361 -2.24 10.53 -71.68
C ASP A 361 -3.77 10.64 -71.52
N ILE A 362 -4.40 9.65 -70.88
CA ILE A 362 -5.83 9.68 -70.54
C ILE A 362 -6.01 10.11 -69.08
N PRO A 363 -6.32 11.38 -68.80
CA PRO A 363 -6.67 11.80 -67.46
C PRO A 363 -8.02 11.22 -67.02
N ASN A 364 -7.98 10.42 -65.96
CA ASN A 364 -9.06 10.31 -64.97
C ASN A 364 -10.40 9.66 -65.42
N MET A 365 -10.36 8.54 -66.14
CA MET A 365 -11.54 7.67 -66.35
C MET A 365 -11.42 6.35 -65.56
N PRO A 366 -12.32 6.05 -64.59
CA PRO A 366 -12.22 4.83 -63.78
C PRO A 366 -12.45 3.52 -64.56
N ASP A 367 -13.25 3.57 -65.63
CA ASP A 367 -13.95 2.40 -66.19
C ASP A 367 -13.14 1.59 -67.22
N LYS A 368 -11.89 1.99 -67.49
CA LYS A 368 -11.02 1.37 -68.52
C LYS A 368 -9.77 0.67 -67.96
N ARG A 369 -9.82 0.21 -66.71
CA ARG A 369 -8.72 -0.60 -66.13
C ARG A 369 -8.69 -2.00 -66.80
N PRO A 370 -7.57 -2.43 -67.39
CA PRO A 370 -7.46 -3.80 -67.90
C PRO A 370 -7.56 -4.81 -66.76
N TYR A 371 -8.34 -5.86 -66.95
CA TYR A 371 -8.45 -6.96 -66.01
C TYR A 371 -7.21 -7.88 -66.15
N TRP A 372 -6.20 -7.65 -65.30
CA TRP A 372 -4.97 -8.46 -65.25
C TRP A 372 -5.07 -9.54 -64.15
N ASP A 373 -5.49 -10.74 -64.55
CA ASP A 373 -5.71 -11.91 -63.69
C ASP A 373 -4.48 -12.41 -62.89
N ASN A 374 -3.26 -12.03 -63.27
CA ASN A 374 -2.03 -12.67 -62.78
C ASN A 374 -0.93 -11.66 -62.35
N ILE A 375 -1.29 -10.67 -61.53
CA ILE A 375 -0.28 -9.92 -60.76
C ILE A 375 0.01 -10.68 -59.45
N PRO A 376 1.20 -11.29 -59.27
CA PRO A 376 1.53 -12.01 -58.04
C PRO A 376 1.50 -11.04 -56.84
N ASN A 377 0.92 -11.51 -55.72
CA ASN A 377 0.63 -10.65 -54.58
C ASN A 377 1.91 -10.34 -53.78
N SER A 378 2.56 -9.21 -54.06
CA SER A 378 3.84 -8.82 -53.46
C SER A 378 3.76 -8.37 -51.98
N ALA A 379 2.59 -8.51 -51.34
CA ALA A 379 2.37 -8.18 -49.94
C ALA A 379 3.17 -9.11 -49.00
N GLY A 380 4.40 -8.71 -48.68
CA GLY A 380 5.16 -9.26 -47.55
C GLY A 380 5.93 -10.56 -47.79
N ILE A 381 6.13 -10.98 -49.04
CA ILE A 381 6.72 -12.31 -49.36
C ILE A 381 8.25 -12.26 -49.57
N TYR A 382 8.82 -11.10 -49.92
CA TYR A 382 10.25 -10.98 -50.25
C TYR A 382 11.11 -10.60 -49.04
N ASP A 383 12.11 -11.43 -48.75
CA ASP A 383 13.23 -11.15 -47.85
C ASP A 383 14.31 -10.36 -48.62
N ALA A 384 14.69 -9.19 -48.08
CA ALA A 384 15.68 -8.30 -48.69
C ALA A 384 17.12 -8.52 -48.19
N GLY A 385 17.41 -9.67 -47.58
CA GLY A 385 18.72 -9.99 -46.98
C GLY A 385 18.80 -9.72 -45.47
N TYR A 386 17.65 -9.58 -44.80
CA TYR A 386 17.55 -9.29 -43.37
C TYR A 386 16.76 -10.36 -42.60
N GLY A 387 16.37 -11.44 -43.28
CA GLY A 387 15.50 -12.49 -42.75
C GLY A 387 14.05 -12.26 -43.17
N LYS A 388 13.29 -13.37 -43.30
CA LYS A 388 11.87 -13.35 -43.67
C LYS A 388 11.12 -12.29 -42.86
N PRO A 389 10.47 -11.30 -43.50
CA PRO A 389 9.79 -10.24 -42.77
C PRO A 389 8.70 -10.86 -41.90
N ARG A 390 8.79 -10.63 -40.58
CA ARG A 390 7.61 -10.80 -39.72
C ARG A 390 6.61 -9.74 -40.18
N LEU A 391 5.46 -10.16 -40.69
CA LEU A 391 4.34 -9.27 -40.97
C LEU A 391 3.59 -8.89 -39.68
N SER A 392 4.38 -8.56 -38.65
CA SER A 392 3.97 -7.61 -37.65
C SER A 392 3.73 -6.30 -38.39
N THR A 393 2.43 -5.95 -38.40
CA THR A 393 0.71 -3.66 -38.13
C THR A 393 0.21 -2.99 -36.76
N GLU A 394 1.14 -2.30 -36.10
CA GLU A 394 0.96 -1.38 -35.00
C GLU A 394 1.59 -0.10 -35.55
N THR A 395 0.80 0.63 -36.33
CA THR A 395 0.98 2.07 -36.45
C THR A 395 0.79 2.62 -35.04
N ARG A 396 1.87 2.61 -34.24
CA ARG A 396 1.82 2.89 -32.81
C ARG A 396 1.13 4.25 -32.63
N PRO A 397 -0.06 4.34 -32.00
CA PRO A 397 -0.51 5.63 -31.53
C PRO A 397 0.56 6.16 -30.58
N LYS A 398 0.96 7.43 -30.71
CA LYS A 398 1.99 8.02 -29.83
C LYS A 398 1.52 7.89 -28.39
N ASN A 399 2.08 6.90 -27.68
CA ASN A 399 1.66 6.51 -26.35
C ASN A 399 2.60 7.09 -25.31
N VAL A 400 2.09 7.24 -24.09
CA VAL A 400 2.86 7.70 -22.94
C VAL A 400 3.06 6.49 -22.03
N ALA A 401 4.32 6.17 -21.74
CA ALA A 401 4.64 5.09 -20.80
C ALA A 401 4.21 5.51 -19.38
N VAL A 402 3.49 4.62 -18.70
CA VAL A 402 2.98 4.78 -17.33
C VAL A 402 3.14 3.46 -16.58
N TYR A 403 3.22 3.54 -15.26
CA TYR A 403 3.18 2.37 -14.40
C TYR A 403 1.73 1.88 -14.24
N TYR A 404 1.53 0.56 -14.26
CA TYR A 404 0.25 -0.07 -13.95
C TYR A 404 0.31 -0.68 -12.55
N TYR A 405 -0.65 -0.34 -11.69
CA TYR A 405 -0.78 -0.90 -10.34
C TYR A 405 -2.13 -1.62 -10.19
N ILE A 406 -2.14 -2.78 -9.56
CA ILE A 406 -3.34 -3.58 -9.27
C ILE A 406 -3.59 -3.64 -7.75
N LYS A 407 -4.84 -3.40 -7.34
CA LYS A 407 -5.31 -3.53 -5.95
C LYS A 407 -5.35 -5.02 -5.59
N ILE A 408 -4.56 -5.42 -4.60
CA ILE A 408 -4.41 -6.82 -4.15
C ILE A 408 -4.99 -7.10 -2.77
N ASN A 409 -5.09 -6.08 -1.90
CA ASN A 409 -5.77 -6.11 -0.60
C ASN A 409 -6.50 -4.78 -0.39
#